data_AF-A0YPH8-F1
#
_entry.id   AF-A0YPH8-F1
#
_cell.length_a   1.000
_cell.length_b   1.000
_cell.length_c   1.000
_cell.angle_alpha   90.00
_cell.angle_beta   90.00
_cell.angle_gamma   90.00
#
_symmetry.space_group_name_H-M   'P 1'
#
loop_
_entity.id
_entity.type
_entity.pdbx_description
1 polymer ?
#
loop_
_entity_poly.entity_id
_entity_poly.type
_entity_poly.pdbx_seq_one_letter_code
_entity_poly.pdbx_strand_id
1 'polypeptide(L)' 'MRRKELTPREKEVYELLQQGLTTKEIATKLKITQQRVQVVARNAKYRLMDQAKDLDNSVDS' A
#
# COMPACT_ATOMS: atom_id res chain seq x y z
N MET A 1 17.07 -4.77 3.78
CA MET A 1 16.05 -5.49 2.98
C MET A 1 14.79 -4.64 2.89
N ARG A 2 14.35 -4.25 1.68
CA ARG A 2 12.97 -3.78 1.49
C ARG A 2 12.07 -5.02 1.55
N ARG A 3 10.99 -4.98 2.33
CA ARG A 3 10.01 -6.09 2.36
C ARG A 3 9.20 -6.05 1.08
N LYS A 4 9.15 -7.16 0.34
CA LYS A 4 8.32 -7.30 -0.86
C LYS A 4 6.83 -7.30 -0.52
N GLU A 5 6.47 -7.90 0.61
CA GLU A 5 5.07 -7.99 1.04
C GLU A 5 4.58 -6.74 1.78
N LEU A 6 3.30 -6.42 1.56
CA LEU A 6 2.56 -5.43 2.35
C LEU A 6 2.52 -5.85 3.82
N THR A 7 2.78 -4.91 4.73
CA THR A 7 2.42 -5.11 6.13
C THR A 7 0.91 -5.14 6.31
N PRO A 8 0.39 -5.71 7.42
CA PRO A 8 -1.05 -5.71 7.70
C PRO A 8 -1.68 -4.30 7.61
N ARG A 9 -0.97 -3.27 8.09
CA ARG A 9 -1.45 -1.89 8.04
C ARG A 9 -1.44 -1.29 6.63
N GLU A 10 -0.45 -1.63 5.82
CA GLU A 10 -0.39 -1.19 4.41
C GLU A 10 -1.47 -1.89 3.58
N LYS A 11 -1.71 -3.18 3.84
CA LYS A 11 -2.79 -3.95 3.22
C LYS A 11 -4.16 -3.37 3.58
N GLU A 12 -4.41 -3.11 4.86
CA GLU A 12 -5.66 -2.50 5.34
C GLU A 12 -5.93 -1.13 4.69
N VAL A 13 -4.93 -0.25 4.62
CA VAL A 13 -5.08 1.06 3.95
C VAL A 13 -5.32 0.88 2.45
N TYR A 14 -4.62 -0.05 1.80
CA TYR A 14 -4.79 -0.33 0.38
C TYR A 14 -6.21 -0.85 0.06
N GLU A 15 -6.73 -1.79 0.85
CA GLU A 15 -8.08 -2.33 0.68
C GLU A 15 -9.17 -1.25 0.85
N LEU A 16 -9.00 -0.34 1.81
CA LEU A 16 -9.93 0.79 1.99
C LEU A 16 -9.88 1.78 0.82
N LEU A 17 -8.69 2.01 0.24
CA LEU A 17 -8.57 2.81 -0.99
C LEU A 17 -9.27 2.13 -2.17
N GLN A 18 -9.18 0.79 -2.30
CA GLN A 18 -9.89 0.03 -3.35
C GLN A 18 -11.41 0.08 -3.18
N GLN A 19 -11.90 0.23 -1.94
CA GLN A 19 -13.32 0.49 -1.64
C GLN A 19 -13.77 1.92 -1.97
N GLY A 20 -12.86 2.78 -2.48
CA GLY A 20 -13.16 4.16 -2.84
C GLY A 20 -13.09 5.17 -1.71
N LEU A 21 -12.64 4.77 -0.50
CA LEU A 21 -12.50 5.71 0.61
C LEU A 21 -11.35 6.69 0.35
N THR A 22 -11.58 7.95 0.71
CA THR A 22 -10.56 8.99 0.70
C THR A 22 -9.60 8.84 1.88
N THR A 23 -8.40 9.41 1.78
CA THR A 23 -7.41 9.41 2.87
C THR A 23 -7.95 10.03 4.17
N LYS A 24 -8.87 11.00 4.07
CA LYS A 24 -9.57 11.61 5.21
C LYS A 24 -10.50 10.61 5.89
N GLU A 25 -11.33 9.91 5.14
CA GLU A 25 -12.24 8.89 5.69
C GLU A 25 -11.48 7.72 6.30
N ILE A 26 -10.40 7.29 5.66
CA ILE A 26 -9.49 6.26 6.18
C ILE A 26 -8.85 6.71 7.49
N ALA A 27 -8.38 7.96 7.56
CA ALA A 27 -7.79 8.53 8.78
C ALA A 27 -8.78 8.49 9.96
N THR A 28 -10.03 8.89 9.71
CA THR A 28 -11.11 8.82 10.70
C THR A 28 -11.42 7.38 11.09
N LYS A 29 -11.59 6.47 10.12
CA LYS A 29 -11.92 5.06 10.35
C LYS A 29 -10.83 4.35 11.17
N LEU A 30 -9.57 4.64 10.85
CA LEU A 30 -8.40 3.99 11.45
C LEU A 30 -7.83 4.74 12.66
N LYS A 31 -8.48 5.84 13.10
CA LYS A 31 -8.07 6.71 14.21
C LYS A 31 -6.60 7.13 14.16
N ILE A 32 -6.14 7.56 12.98
CA ILE A 32 -4.78 8.08 12.74
C ILE A 32 -4.83 9.39 11.95
N THR A 33 -3.69 10.06 11.82
CA THR A 33 -3.62 11.30 11.02
C THR A 33 -3.67 11.00 9.52
N GLN A 34 -4.19 11.95 8.73
CA GLN A 34 -4.19 11.86 7.26
C GLN A 34 -2.78 11.71 6.70
N GLN A 35 -1.80 12.42 7.29
CA GLN A 35 -0.39 12.29 6.93
C GLN A 35 0.11 10.85 7.11
N ARG A 36 -0.30 10.18 8.20
CA ARG A 36 0.08 8.78 8.42
C ARG A 36 -0.54 7.86 7.37
N VAL A 37 -1.79 8.10 6.97
CA VAL A 37 -2.44 7.36 5.88
C VAL A 37 -1.67 7.52 4.57
N GLN A 38 -1.27 8.75 4.22
CA GLN A 38 -0.49 9.01 2.99
C GLN A 38 0.85 8.26 2.98
N VAL A 39 1.57 8.27 4.11
CA VAL A 39 2.84 7.53 4.22
C VAL A 39 2.62 6.03 4.05
N VAL A 40 1.60 5.47 4.70
CA VAL A 40 1.26 4.04 4.60
C VAL A 40 0.85 3.67 3.17
N ALA A 41 -0.01 4.46 2.52
CA ALA A 41 -0.44 4.25 1.14
C ALA A 41 0.73 4.33 0.15
N ARG A 42 1.65 5.29 0.35
CA ARG A 42 2.86 5.41 -0.45
C ARG A 42 3.75 4.18 -0.32
N ASN A 43 3.95 3.69 0.90
CA ASN A 43 4.75 2.49 1.13
C ASN A 43 4.09 1.26 0.51
N ALA A 44 2.76 1.14 0.63
CA ALA A 44 1.98 0.09 -0.02
C ALA A 44 2.22 0.08 -1.55
N LYS A 45 2.12 1.26 -2.19
CA LYS A 45 2.37 1.43 -3.62
C LYS A 45 3.79 1.00 -4.02
N TYR A 46 4.81 1.42 -3.28
CA TYR A 46 6.19 1.05 -3.61
C TYR A 46 6.43 -0.46 -3.51
N ARG A 47 5.84 -1.14 -2.52
CA ARG A 47 5.99 -2.59 -2.39
C ARG A 47 5.28 -3.35 -3.50
N LEU A 48 4.06 -2.94 -3.86
CA LEU A 48 3.33 -3.50 -5.00
C LEU A 48 4.10 -3.30 -6.33
N MET A 49 4.72 -2.13 -6.52
CA MET A 49 5.56 -1.87 -7.69
C MET A 49 6.84 -2.71 -7.71
N ASP A 50 7.46 -2.96 -6.55
CA ASP A 50 8.62 -3.84 -6.43
C ASP A 50 8.24 -5.29 -6.80
N GLN A 51 7.10 -5.77 -6.30
CA GLN A 51 6.55 -7.09 -6.65
C GLN A 51 6.23 -7.21 -8.14
N ALA A 52 5.68 -6.16 -8.77
CA ALA A 52 5.34 -6.18 -10.19
C ALA A 52 6.58 -6.25 -11.11
N LYS A 53 7.70 -5.62 -10.71
CA LYS A 53 8.96 -5.66 -11.47
C LYS A 53 9.62 -7.03 -11.45
N ASP A 54 9.45 -7.78 -10.36
CA ASP A 54 9.97 -9.15 -10.27
C ASP A 54 9.19 -10.13 -11.16
N LEU A 55 7.94 -9.84 -11.51
CA LEU A 55 7.12 -10.66 -12.42
C LEU A 55 7.49 -10.43 -13.90
N ASP A 56 7.85 -9.21 -14.27
CA ASP A 56 8.26 -8.83 -15.63
C ASP A 56 9.62 -9.45 -16.03
N ASN A 57 10.50 -9.68 -15.05
CA ASN A 57 11.83 -10.29 -15.26
C ASN A 57 11.83 -11.84 -15.31
N SER A 58 10.66 -12.49 -15.34
CA SER A 58 10.53 -13.96 -15.37
C SER A 58 10.07 -14.53 -16.71
N VAL A 59 9.92 -13.69 -17.75
CA VAL A 59 9.46 -14.11 -19.09
C VAL A 59 10.62 -14.28 -20.09
N ASP A 60 11.85 -13.96 -19.70
CA ASP A 60 13.07 -14.24 -20.48
C ASP A 60 14.12 -14.94 -19.60
N SER A 61 14.10 -16.28 -19.55
CA SER A 61 15.26 -17.20 -19.42
C SER A 61 14.81 -18.65 -19.23
#